data_AF-A0A7G2CHH2-F1
#
_entry.id   AF-A0A7G2CHH2-F1
#
_cell.length_a   1.000
_cell.length_b   1.000
_cell.length_c   1.000
_cell.angle_alpha   90.00
_cell.angle_beta   90.00
_cell.angle_gamma   90.00
#
_symmetry.space_group_name_H-M   'P 1'
#
loop_
_entity.id
_entity.type
_entity.pdbx_description
1 polymer ?
#
loop_
_entity_poly.entity_id
_entity_poly.type
_entity_poly.pdbx_seq_one_letter_code
_entity_poly.pdbx_strand_id
1 'polypeptide(L)'
;MDPFSVLDTFRGLTVSQWMSDHLEIPVLVSAAYLYLVLYVPDRIKDDPPRKMKTANIYWNLLLTVFSAVGAYYCVPRQLEMTFAKSYKIQDDNDPNIFHTREGSFYNSVCVWYPDQFYAGRVGFFVCLFILSKIPEMLDTVFLVFKKKPVIFLHWYHHITVMLYCWHSYVYHISAGLIFSSMNYFVHSFMYFYYLLAELGYGRQLRPIAPLITVLQIAQMVVGGFVEVYSLYYIYFTEEGCPGANACNCRLGFLMYASYFFLFSKLFKDKYFGPKKPKKDAIKPKEQ
;
A
#
# COMPACT_ATOMS: atom_id res chain seq x y z
N MET A 1 13.71 6.15 -29.67
CA MET A 1 14.12 5.48 -28.42
C MET A 1 12.90 5.46 -27.51
N ASP A 2 12.45 4.28 -27.11
CA ASP A 2 11.37 4.15 -26.12
C ASP A 2 11.91 4.64 -24.76
N PRO A 3 11.40 5.75 -24.18
CA PRO A 3 11.87 6.25 -22.89
C PRO A 3 11.61 5.26 -21.74
N PHE A 4 10.75 4.26 -21.95
CA PHE A 4 10.44 3.22 -20.97
C PHE A 4 11.38 2.00 -21.07
N SER A 5 12.30 1.96 -22.04
CA SER A 5 13.26 0.86 -22.20
C SER A 5 14.17 0.66 -20.97
N VAL A 6 14.40 1.70 -20.17
CA VAL A 6 15.16 1.59 -18.91
C VAL A 6 14.47 0.67 -17.90
N LEU A 7 13.13 0.61 -17.94
CA LEU A 7 12.34 -0.25 -17.05
C LEU A 7 12.56 -1.73 -17.35
N ASP A 8 12.89 -2.07 -18.59
CA ASP A 8 13.15 -3.45 -19.01
C ASP A 8 14.48 -3.96 -18.46
N THR A 9 15.42 -3.06 -18.16
CA THR A 9 16.75 -3.39 -17.61
C THR A 9 16.83 -3.33 -16.08
N PHE A 10 15.71 -3.10 -15.39
CA PHE A 10 15.69 -2.92 -13.95
C PHE A 10 16.15 -4.18 -13.20
N ARG A 11 16.98 -3.98 -12.16
CA ARG A 11 17.49 -5.04 -11.28
C ARG A 11 17.21 -4.70 -9.80
N GLY A 12 16.09 -5.19 -9.30
CA GLY A 12 15.62 -4.98 -7.93
C GLY A 12 16.39 -5.76 -6.87
N LEU A 13 17.14 -6.80 -7.23
CA LEU A 13 17.99 -7.54 -6.28
C LEU A 13 19.03 -6.62 -5.63
N THR A 14 19.61 -5.70 -6.39
CA THR A 14 20.55 -4.69 -5.86
C THR A 14 19.88 -3.79 -4.82
N VAL A 15 18.61 -3.43 -5.05
CA VAL A 15 17.83 -2.62 -4.11
C VAL A 15 17.49 -3.42 -2.86
N SER A 16 17.09 -4.69 -3.02
CA SER A 16 16.81 -5.60 -1.90
C SER A 16 18.06 -5.80 -1.03
N GLN A 17 19.23 -5.98 -1.63
CA GLN A 17 20.51 -6.05 -0.92
C GLN A 17 20.80 -4.74 -0.16
N TRP A 18 20.67 -3.59 -0.82
CA TRP A 18 20.85 -2.29 -0.15
C TRP A 18 19.89 -2.13 1.05
N MET A 19 18.63 -2.54 0.90
CA MET A 19 17.65 -2.52 2.00
C MET A 19 18.00 -3.46 3.14
N SER A 20 18.63 -4.60 2.84
CA SER A 20 19.15 -5.54 3.83
C SER A 20 20.34 -4.96 4.60
N ASP A 21 21.20 -4.21 3.89
CA ASP A 21 22.39 -3.58 4.48
C ASP A 21 22.04 -2.34 5.35
N HIS A 22 20.84 -1.77 5.18
CA HIS A 22 20.42 -0.52 5.82
C HIS A 22 19.13 -0.68 6.67
N LEU A 23 19.09 -1.68 7.55
CA LEU A 23 17.94 -1.93 8.44
C LEU A 23 17.69 -0.80 9.46
N GLU A 24 18.63 0.11 9.67
CA GLU A 24 18.46 1.31 10.48
C GLU A 24 17.45 2.29 9.85
N ILE A 25 17.29 2.32 8.53
CA ILE A 25 16.39 3.25 7.84
C ILE A 25 14.94 3.09 8.29
N PRO A 26 14.30 1.91 8.21
CA PRO A 26 12.91 1.75 8.65
C PRO A 26 12.71 2.08 10.15
N VAL A 27 13.73 1.85 10.99
CA VAL A 27 13.71 2.19 12.42
C VAL A 27 13.73 3.72 12.61
N LEU A 28 14.68 4.41 11.97
CA LEU A 28 14.82 5.86 12.04
C LEU A 28 13.61 6.58 11.46
N VAL A 29 13.09 6.12 10.31
CA VAL A 29 11.89 6.66 9.69
C VAL A 29 10.67 6.47 10.60
N SER A 30 10.50 5.29 11.21
CA SER A 30 9.40 5.04 12.15
C SER A 30 9.48 5.94 13.39
N ALA A 31 10.69 6.13 13.95
CA ALA A 31 10.90 7.02 15.09
C ALA A 31 10.60 8.49 14.73
N ALA A 32 11.09 8.97 13.59
CA ALA A 32 10.82 10.31 13.09
C ALA A 32 9.32 10.53 12.81
N TYR A 33 8.66 9.53 12.25
CA TYR A 33 7.22 9.56 11.98
C TYR A 33 6.37 9.57 13.26
N LEU A 34 6.72 8.74 14.26
CA LEU A 34 6.08 8.78 15.58
C LEU A 34 6.30 10.14 16.26
N TYR A 35 7.50 10.72 16.14
CA TYR A 35 7.76 12.06 16.64
C TYR A 35 6.83 13.10 15.99
N LEU A 36 6.70 13.05 14.65
CA LEU A 36 5.79 13.89 13.89
C LEU A 36 4.33 13.74 14.36
N VAL A 37 3.86 12.52 14.61
CA VAL A 37 2.47 12.27 14.97
C VAL A 37 2.16 12.65 16.42
N LEU A 38 3.07 12.35 17.35
CA LEU A 38 2.79 12.46 18.79
C LEU A 38 3.18 13.82 19.37
N TYR A 39 4.21 14.47 18.84
CA TYR A 39 4.82 15.64 19.48
C TYR A 39 4.71 16.94 18.69
N VAL A 40 4.60 16.88 17.37
CA VAL A 40 4.48 18.08 16.53
C VAL A 40 3.11 18.76 16.67
N PRO A 41 1.96 18.05 16.73
CA PRO A 41 0.66 18.70 16.87
C PRO A 41 0.56 19.63 18.08
N ASP A 42 1.14 19.22 19.21
CA ASP A 42 1.16 20.01 20.45
C ASP A 42 2.07 21.23 20.35
N ARG A 43 3.16 21.15 19.58
CA ARG A 43 4.10 22.27 19.36
C ARG A 43 3.53 23.33 18.44
N ILE A 44 2.71 22.95 17.46
CA ILE A 44 2.09 23.88 16.49
C ILE A 44 0.65 24.24 16.86
N LYS A 45 0.24 23.97 18.10
CA LYS A 45 -1.14 24.17 18.57
C LYS A 45 -1.59 25.63 18.46
N ASP A 46 -0.66 26.58 18.64
CA ASP A 46 -0.93 28.02 18.63
C ASP A 46 -0.78 28.64 17.23
N ASP A 47 -0.11 27.95 16.29
CA ASP A 47 0.10 28.42 14.91
C ASP A 47 -1.19 28.38 14.08
N PRO A 48 -1.41 29.24 13.07
CA PRO A 48 -2.53 29.07 12.15
C PRO A 48 -2.37 27.80 11.27
N PRO A 49 -3.48 27.12 10.86
CA PRO A 49 -3.41 26.00 9.92
C PRO A 49 -2.71 26.40 8.61
N ARG A 50 -1.76 25.59 8.14
CA ARG A 50 -1.00 25.91 6.94
C ARG A 50 -1.85 25.74 5.67
N LYS A 51 -1.81 26.74 4.79
CA LYS A 51 -2.47 26.70 3.48
C LYS A 51 -1.63 25.88 2.48
N MET A 52 -1.79 24.56 2.53
CA MET A 52 -1.05 23.62 1.67
C MET A 52 -1.94 22.97 0.61
N LYS A 53 -2.94 23.68 0.10
CA LYS A 53 -3.92 23.12 -0.86
C LYS A 53 -3.24 22.68 -2.15
N THR A 54 -2.47 23.56 -2.78
CA THR A 54 -1.78 23.30 -4.04
C THR A 54 -0.82 22.13 -3.93
N ALA A 55 0.02 22.10 -2.89
CA ALA A 55 0.93 21.00 -2.62
C ALA A 55 0.18 19.67 -2.43
N ASN A 56 -0.93 19.67 -1.69
CA ASN A 56 -1.74 18.47 -1.50
C ASN A 56 -2.41 18.00 -2.81
N ILE A 57 -2.83 18.91 -3.70
CA ILE A 57 -3.38 18.55 -5.01
C ILE A 57 -2.33 17.82 -5.85
N TYR A 58 -1.12 18.39 -5.99
CA TYR A 58 -0.05 17.75 -6.75
C TYR A 58 0.38 16.41 -6.13
N TRP A 59 0.40 16.33 -4.81
CA TRP A 59 0.71 15.10 -4.10
C TRP A 59 -0.31 13.99 -4.37
N ASN A 60 -1.62 14.29 -4.23
CA ASN A 60 -2.66 13.32 -4.54
C ASN A 60 -2.67 12.95 -6.02
N LEU A 61 -2.42 13.90 -6.93
CA LEU A 61 -2.29 13.61 -8.37
C LEU A 61 -1.12 12.68 -8.65
N LEU A 62 0.04 12.93 -8.05
CA LEU A 62 1.22 12.08 -8.16
C LEU A 62 0.89 10.65 -7.70
N LEU A 63 0.27 10.49 -6.52
CA LEU A 63 -0.08 9.18 -5.99
C LEU A 63 -1.19 8.48 -6.80
N THR A 64 -2.13 9.22 -7.37
CA THR A 64 -3.11 8.67 -8.32
C THR A 64 -2.43 8.11 -9.55
N VAL A 65 -1.57 8.90 -10.22
CA VAL A 65 -0.87 8.46 -11.44
C VAL A 65 0.07 7.30 -11.12
N PHE A 66 0.85 7.42 -10.06
CA PHE A 66 1.74 6.36 -9.57
C PHE A 66 0.98 5.05 -9.35
N SER A 67 -0.15 5.11 -8.64
CA SER A 67 -0.93 3.91 -8.34
C SER A 67 -1.65 3.34 -9.56
N ALA A 68 -2.14 4.19 -10.46
CA ALA A 68 -2.79 3.75 -11.69
C ALA A 68 -1.79 3.07 -12.65
N VAL A 69 -0.58 3.63 -12.80
CA VAL A 69 0.48 3.04 -13.63
C VAL A 69 0.99 1.75 -12.99
N GLY A 70 1.21 1.73 -11.67
CA GLY A 70 1.56 0.50 -10.94
C GLY A 70 0.50 -0.59 -11.11
N ALA A 71 -0.79 -0.24 -11.01
CA ALA A 71 -1.89 -1.17 -11.25
C ALA A 71 -1.91 -1.68 -12.69
N TYR A 72 -1.64 -0.82 -13.68
CA TYR A 72 -1.62 -1.19 -15.09
C TYR A 72 -0.58 -2.28 -15.40
N TYR A 73 0.59 -2.26 -14.75
CA TYR A 73 1.60 -3.30 -14.95
C TYR A 73 1.41 -4.52 -14.04
N CYS A 74 1.13 -4.30 -12.75
CA CYS A 74 1.11 -5.39 -11.78
C CYS A 74 -0.19 -6.21 -11.83
N VAL A 75 -1.36 -5.58 -12.03
CA VAL A 75 -2.65 -6.28 -11.97
C VAL A 75 -2.79 -7.32 -13.09
N PRO A 76 -2.55 -7.01 -14.38
CA PRO A 76 -2.64 -8.02 -15.43
C PRO A 76 -1.67 -9.18 -15.20
N ARG A 77 -0.43 -8.89 -14.81
CA ARG A 77 0.56 -9.94 -14.50
C ARG A 77 0.10 -10.81 -13.34
N GLN A 78 -0.46 -10.22 -12.29
CA GLN A 78 -0.99 -10.98 -11.16
C GLN A 78 -2.16 -11.89 -11.57
N LEU A 79 -3.06 -11.40 -12.43
CA LEU A 79 -4.16 -12.21 -12.94
C LEU A 79 -3.67 -13.38 -13.80
N GLU A 80 -2.67 -13.15 -14.66
CA GLU A 80 -2.02 -14.21 -15.43
C GLU A 80 -1.41 -15.27 -14.51
N MET A 81 -0.64 -14.86 -13.51
CA MET A 81 0.00 -15.78 -12.57
C MET A 81 -1.00 -16.62 -11.78
N THR A 82 -2.16 -16.04 -11.43
CA THR A 82 -3.14 -16.70 -10.57
C THR A 82 -4.12 -17.56 -11.35
N PHE A 83 -4.57 -17.11 -12.52
CA PHE A 83 -5.71 -17.69 -13.22
C PHE A 83 -5.38 -18.26 -14.59
N ALA A 84 -4.28 -17.86 -15.25
CA ALA A 84 -3.94 -18.42 -16.55
C ALA A 84 -3.30 -19.80 -16.38
N LYS A 85 -3.64 -20.76 -17.25
CA LYS A 85 -3.01 -22.08 -17.25
C LYS A 85 -1.50 -21.99 -17.49
N SER A 86 -1.09 -21.10 -18.39
CA SER A 86 0.30 -20.78 -18.67
C SER A 86 0.43 -19.37 -19.21
N TYR A 87 1.55 -18.71 -18.95
CA TYR A 87 1.84 -17.37 -19.43
C TYR A 87 3.33 -17.23 -19.76
N LYS A 88 3.67 -16.25 -20.60
CA LYS A 88 5.04 -16.02 -21.08
C LYS A 88 5.68 -14.85 -20.35
N ILE A 89 6.92 -15.03 -19.93
CA ILE A 89 7.76 -13.99 -19.34
C ILE A 89 8.95 -13.80 -20.27
N GLN A 90 9.30 -12.56 -20.53
CA GLN A 90 10.49 -12.22 -21.31
C GLN A 90 11.74 -12.43 -20.45
N ASP A 91 12.80 -13.01 -21.02
CA ASP A 91 14.06 -13.21 -20.32
C ASP A 91 14.77 -11.88 -20.01
N ASP A 92 15.40 -11.82 -18.84
CA ASP A 92 16.07 -10.62 -18.35
C ASP A 92 17.35 -10.26 -19.13
N ASN A 93 17.99 -11.25 -19.77
CA ASN A 93 19.25 -11.10 -20.49
C ASN A 93 19.06 -11.04 -22.02
N ASP A 94 18.03 -11.70 -22.56
CA ASP A 94 17.73 -11.68 -23.99
C ASP A 94 16.25 -11.35 -24.26
N PRO A 95 15.94 -10.18 -24.83
CA PRO A 95 14.56 -9.79 -25.11
C PRO A 95 13.85 -10.68 -26.14
N ASN A 96 14.56 -11.55 -26.85
CA ASN A 96 13.99 -12.49 -27.82
C ASN A 96 13.60 -13.83 -27.19
N ILE A 97 14.02 -14.11 -25.95
CA ILE A 97 13.74 -15.36 -25.26
C ILE A 97 12.52 -15.17 -24.35
N PHE A 98 11.59 -16.12 -24.42
CA PHE A 98 10.41 -16.15 -23.56
C PHE A 98 10.35 -17.46 -22.80
N HIS A 99 10.27 -17.35 -21.47
CA HIS A 99 10.01 -18.47 -20.58
C HIS A 99 8.51 -18.69 -20.43
N THR A 100 8.05 -19.91 -20.67
CA THR A 100 6.66 -20.29 -20.34
C THR A 100 6.62 -20.73 -18.88
N ARG A 101 5.73 -20.12 -18.09
CA ARG A 101 5.43 -20.53 -16.71
C ARG A 101 3.99 -21.02 -16.62
N GLU A 102 3.75 -21.92 -15.68
CA GLU A 102 2.40 -22.33 -15.32
C GLU A 102 1.81 -21.34 -14.32
N GLY A 103 0.57 -20.93 -14.55
CA GLY A 103 -0.15 -20.09 -13.59
C GLY A 103 -1.08 -20.94 -12.73
N SER A 104 -1.12 -20.61 -11.45
CA SER A 104 -2.03 -21.15 -10.46
C SER A 104 -2.02 -20.24 -9.23
N PHE A 105 -3.06 -20.36 -8.39
CA PHE A 105 -3.06 -19.64 -7.11
C PHE A 105 -1.87 -20.05 -6.23
N TYR A 106 -1.53 -21.33 -6.20
CA TYR A 106 -0.33 -21.83 -5.52
C TYR A 106 0.95 -21.19 -6.06
N ASN A 107 1.14 -21.16 -7.39
CA ASN A 107 2.32 -20.56 -8.01
C ASN A 107 2.42 -19.05 -7.74
N SER A 108 1.30 -18.36 -7.61
CA SER A 108 1.27 -16.93 -7.28
C SER A 108 1.65 -16.63 -5.84
N VAL A 109 1.34 -17.54 -4.91
CA VAL A 109 1.51 -17.33 -3.47
C VAL A 109 2.81 -17.95 -2.96
N CYS A 110 3.13 -19.16 -3.42
CA CYS A 110 4.13 -20.03 -2.81
C CYS A 110 5.38 -20.28 -3.65
N VAL A 111 5.35 -20.02 -4.96
CA VAL A 111 6.51 -20.24 -5.82
C VAL A 111 7.26 -18.93 -6.02
N TRP A 112 8.57 -18.98 -5.78
CA TRP A 112 9.45 -17.83 -5.91
C TRP A 112 9.99 -17.69 -7.34
N TYR A 113 9.62 -16.60 -8.02
CA TYR A 113 10.05 -16.27 -9.39
C TYR A 113 10.83 -14.94 -9.42
N PRO A 114 12.15 -14.94 -9.23
CA PRO A 114 12.93 -13.70 -9.08
C PRO A 114 12.81 -12.75 -10.28
N ASP A 115 12.65 -13.30 -11.48
CA ASP A 115 12.42 -12.60 -12.76
C ASP A 115 11.17 -11.71 -12.75
N GLN A 116 10.18 -12.03 -11.91
CA GLN A 116 8.94 -11.24 -11.85
C GLN A 116 8.95 -10.16 -10.77
N PHE A 117 9.68 -10.41 -9.69
CA PHE A 117 9.68 -9.57 -8.49
C PHE A 117 10.83 -8.57 -8.50
N TYR A 118 11.93 -8.91 -9.17
CA TYR A 118 13.14 -8.10 -9.20
C TYR A 118 13.57 -7.68 -10.60
N ALA A 119 12.93 -8.16 -11.66
CA ALA A 119 13.33 -7.80 -13.01
C ALA A 119 12.19 -7.25 -13.87
N GLY A 120 12.60 -6.49 -14.88
CA GLY A 120 11.73 -5.83 -15.84
C GLY A 120 10.74 -4.85 -15.20
N ARG A 121 9.71 -4.51 -16.00
CA ARG A 121 8.69 -3.50 -15.64
C ARG A 121 7.93 -3.85 -14.37
N VAL A 122 7.53 -5.12 -14.23
CA VAL A 122 6.74 -5.56 -13.06
C VAL A 122 7.60 -5.48 -11.80
N GLY A 123 8.82 -6.02 -11.83
CA GLY A 123 9.74 -5.94 -10.69
C GLY A 123 10.08 -4.49 -10.31
N PHE A 124 10.16 -3.59 -11.29
CA PHE A 124 10.33 -2.16 -11.03
C PHE A 124 9.16 -1.56 -10.25
N PHE A 125 7.91 -1.83 -10.64
CA PHE A 125 6.75 -1.32 -9.92
C PHE A 125 6.55 -2.01 -8.57
N VAL A 126 6.92 -3.28 -8.41
CA VAL A 126 6.98 -3.93 -7.09
C VAL A 126 8.01 -3.25 -6.20
N CYS A 127 9.21 -2.94 -6.71
CA CYS A 127 10.23 -2.21 -5.96
C CYS A 127 9.72 -0.82 -5.53
N LEU A 128 9.16 -0.06 -6.48
CA LEU A 128 8.60 1.26 -6.18
C LEU A 128 7.45 1.19 -5.16
N PHE A 129 6.60 0.17 -5.22
CA PHE A 129 5.54 -0.05 -4.24
C PHE A 129 6.08 -0.19 -2.82
N ILE A 130 7.17 -0.95 -2.65
CA ILE A 130 7.81 -1.15 -1.35
C ILE A 130 8.40 0.16 -0.84
N LEU A 131 9.14 0.86 -1.69
CA LEU A 131 9.78 2.12 -1.31
C LEU A 131 8.77 3.25 -1.10
N SER A 132 7.60 3.23 -1.79
CA SER A 132 6.60 4.30 -1.70
C SER A 132 5.98 4.44 -0.32
N LYS A 133 6.06 3.42 0.54
CA LYS A 133 5.50 3.48 1.90
C LYS A 133 6.16 4.54 2.77
N ILE A 134 7.41 4.90 2.50
CA ILE A 134 8.08 6.02 3.17
C ILE A 134 7.51 7.36 2.67
N PRO A 135 7.53 7.69 1.36
CA PRO A 135 6.89 8.90 0.84
C PRO A 135 5.41 9.04 1.19
N GLU A 136 4.62 7.95 1.20
CA GLU A 136 3.19 7.96 1.56
C GLU A 136 2.96 8.51 2.99
N MET A 137 3.95 8.47 3.88
CA MET A 137 3.88 9.11 5.21
C MET A 137 3.73 10.63 5.15
N LEU A 138 4.01 11.27 4.00
CA LEU A 138 3.71 12.70 3.77
C LEU A 138 2.21 13.00 3.85
N ASP A 139 1.32 12.03 3.67
CA ASP A 139 -0.11 12.18 3.92
C ASP A 139 -0.35 12.70 5.35
N THR A 140 0.39 12.16 6.31
CA THR A 140 0.32 12.56 7.72
C THR A 140 0.90 13.94 7.96
N VAL A 141 1.97 14.31 7.24
CA VAL A 141 2.53 15.67 7.26
C VAL A 141 1.44 16.67 6.86
N PHE A 142 0.71 16.41 5.76
CA PHE A 142 -0.39 17.28 5.34
C PHE A 142 -1.50 17.35 6.40
N LEU A 143 -1.85 16.24 7.06
CA LEU A 143 -2.86 16.25 8.12
C LEU A 143 -2.42 17.10 9.33
N VAL A 144 -1.20 16.88 9.84
CA VAL A 144 -0.65 17.59 11.01
C VAL A 144 -0.61 19.09 10.74
N PHE A 145 -0.02 19.53 9.64
CA PHE A 145 0.12 20.96 9.33
C PHE A 145 -1.20 21.65 8.92
N LYS A 146 -2.20 20.88 8.45
CA LYS A 146 -3.57 21.37 8.24
C LYS A 146 -4.42 21.32 9.52
N LYS A 147 -3.86 20.89 10.66
CA LYS A 147 -4.57 20.66 11.92
C LYS A 147 -5.77 19.73 11.80
N LYS A 148 -5.67 18.73 10.92
CA LYS A 148 -6.66 17.65 10.81
C LYS A 148 -6.28 16.53 11.80
N PRO A 149 -7.27 15.88 12.43
CA PRO A 149 -6.99 14.81 13.39
C PRO A 149 -6.31 13.63 12.69
N VAL A 150 -5.15 13.23 13.22
CA VAL A 150 -4.45 12.00 12.81
C VAL A 150 -4.96 10.87 13.68
N ILE A 151 -5.92 10.09 13.16
CA ILE A 151 -6.54 8.98 13.90
C ILE A 151 -5.58 7.80 14.06
N PHE A 152 -5.80 6.97 15.09
CA PHE A 152 -5.01 5.77 15.37
C PHE A 152 -4.78 4.90 14.13
N LEU A 153 -5.88 4.55 13.43
CA LEU A 153 -5.82 3.72 12.22
C LEU A 153 -4.84 4.27 11.19
N HIS A 154 -4.81 5.60 10.99
CA HIS A 154 -3.99 6.24 9.96
C HIS A 154 -2.49 6.05 10.26
N TRP A 155 -2.05 6.50 11.44
CA TRP A 155 -0.63 6.44 11.75
C TRP A 155 -0.14 5.02 12.02
N TYR A 156 -0.97 4.18 12.63
CA TYR A 156 -0.67 2.77 12.84
C TYR A 156 -0.43 2.07 11.51
N HIS A 157 -1.36 2.22 10.57
CA HIS A 157 -1.27 1.65 9.21
C HIS A 157 0.02 2.05 8.50
N HIS A 158 0.35 3.35 8.44
CA HIS A 158 1.53 3.82 7.71
C HIS A 158 2.84 3.27 8.27
N ILE A 159 2.96 3.11 9.60
CA ILE A 159 4.15 2.50 10.20
C ILE A 159 4.19 1.00 9.88
N THR A 160 3.12 0.27 10.19
CA THR A 160 3.18 -1.20 10.11
C THR A 160 3.28 -1.69 8.67
N VAL A 161 2.63 -1.03 7.70
CA VAL A 161 2.77 -1.40 6.28
C VAL A 161 4.17 -1.08 5.76
N MET A 162 4.80 0.01 6.19
CA MET A 162 6.17 0.36 5.78
C MET A 162 7.18 -0.67 6.29
N LEU A 163 7.08 -1.02 7.58
CA LEU A 163 7.92 -2.06 8.19
C LEU A 163 7.70 -3.42 7.52
N TYR A 164 6.45 -3.81 7.29
CA TYR A 164 6.11 -5.08 6.65
C TYR A 164 6.63 -5.13 5.21
N CYS A 165 6.42 -4.08 4.40
CA CYS A 165 6.94 -4.01 3.04
C CYS A 165 8.47 -4.10 3.00
N TRP A 166 9.19 -3.38 3.88
CA TRP A 166 10.64 -3.48 3.97
C TRP A 166 11.09 -4.91 4.28
N HIS A 167 10.49 -5.52 5.31
CA HIS A 167 10.79 -6.88 5.70
C HIS A 167 10.47 -7.89 4.57
N SER A 168 9.31 -7.81 3.94
CA SER A 168 8.93 -8.72 2.85
C SER A 168 9.84 -8.64 1.62
N TYR A 169 10.36 -7.45 1.30
CA TYR A 169 11.25 -7.27 0.15
C TYR A 169 12.68 -7.73 0.41
N VAL A 170 13.15 -7.69 1.66
CA VAL A 170 14.45 -8.25 2.07
C VAL A 170 14.37 -9.78 2.16
N TYR A 171 13.25 -10.33 2.61
CA TYR A 171 13.05 -11.78 2.77
C TYR A 171 12.51 -12.50 1.52
N HIS A 172 12.51 -11.84 0.36
CA HIS A 172 12.12 -12.45 -0.92
C HIS A 172 10.75 -13.16 -0.88
N ILE A 173 9.70 -12.45 -0.43
CA ILE A 173 8.36 -13.04 -0.28
C ILE A 173 7.60 -13.04 -1.61
N SER A 174 7.22 -14.22 -2.11
CA SER A 174 6.51 -14.40 -3.39
C SER A 174 5.09 -13.81 -3.41
N ALA A 175 4.42 -13.67 -2.27
CA ALA A 175 3.09 -13.05 -2.25
C ALA A 175 3.12 -11.51 -2.52
N GLY A 176 4.30 -10.89 -2.62
CA GLY A 176 4.46 -9.44 -2.76
C GLY A 176 3.74 -8.83 -3.99
N LEU A 177 3.63 -9.57 -5.11
CA LEU A 177 2.95 -9.08 -6.30
C LEU A 177 1.43 -9.04 -6.10
N ILE A 178 0.85 -10.01 -5.38
CA ILE A 178 -0.57 -9.99 -5.03
C ILE A 178 -0.86 -8.75 -4.19
N PHE A 179 -0.06 -8.54 -3.15
CA PHE A 179 -0.25 -7.43 -2.21
C PHE A 179 -0.06 -6.06 -2.86
N SER A 180 0.97 -5.90 -3.69
CA SER A 180 1.20 -4.65 -4.43
C SER A 180 0.11 -4.39 -5.47
N SER A 181 -0.32 -5.40 -6.22
CA SER A 181 -1.36 -5.28 -7.24
C SER A 181 -2.70 -4.83 -6.66
N MET A 182 -3.16 -5.50 -5.59
CA MET A 182 -4.42 -5.12 -4.95
C MET A 182 -4.34 -3.74 -4.31
N ASN A 183 -3.20 -3.38 -3.68
CA ASN A 183 -3.03 -2.08 -3.07
C ASN A 183 -3.01 -0.97 -4.14
N TYR A 184 -2.24 -1.14 -5.22
CA TYR A 184 -2.20 -0.18 -6.33
C TYR A 184 -3.59 0.07 -6.91
N PHE A 185 -4.36 -0.98 -7.13
CA PHE A 185 -5.74 -0.88 -7.61
C PHE A 185 -6.63 -0.06 -6.65
N VAL A 186 -6.62 -0.37 -5.35
CA VAL A 186 -7.44 0.36 -4.37
C VAL A 186 -6.94 1.79 -4.19
N HIS A 187 -5.62 2.00 -4.11
CA HIS A 187 -4.99 3.30 -3.95
C HIS A 187 -5.21 4.21 -5.15
N SER A 188 -5.31 3.68 -6.39
CA SER A 188 -5.66 4.51 -7.54
C SER A 188 -7.03 5.16 -7.38
N PHE A 189 -8.03 4.44 -6.85
CA PHE A 189 -9.34 5.01 -6.56
C PHE A 189 -9.34 5.94 -5.33
N MET A 190 -8.64 5.55 -4.26
CA MET A 190 -8.57 6.33 -3.04
C MET A 190 -7.93 7.70 -3.26
N TYR A 191 -6.74 7.75 -3.85
CA TYR A 191 -6.04 9.02 -4.10
C TYR A 191 -6.75 9.86 -5.15
N PHE A 192 -7.38 9.23 -6.15
CA PHE A 192 -8.19 9.97 -7.12
C PHE A 192 -9.39 10.65 -6.43
N TYR A 193 -10.04 9.95 -5.49
CA TYR A 193 -11.09 10.54 -4.67
C TYR A 193 -10.56 11.73 -3.83
N TYR A 194 -9.38 11.61 -3.21
CA TYR A 194 -8.78 12.71 -2.44
C TYR A 194 -8.38 13.91 -3.30
N LEU A 195 -7.83 13.66 -4.49
CA LEU A 195 -7.54 14.69 -5.49
C LEU A 195 -8.81 15.49 -5.82
N LEU A 196 -9.88 14.79 -6.23
CA LEU A 196 -11.12 15.45 -6.60
C LEU A 196 -11.80 16.16 -5.41
N ALA A 197 -11.68 15.60 -4.20
CA ALA A 197 -12.16 16.25 -2.99
C ALA A 197 -11.42 17.58 -2.72
N GLU A 198 -10.11 17.65 -2.92
CA GLU A 198 -9.32 18.88 -2.77
C GLU A 198 -9.59 19.88 -3.92
N LEU A 199 -9.96 19.42 -5.11
CA LEU A 199 -10.41 20.27 -6.23
C LEU A 199 -11.81 20.88 -6.01
N GLY A 200 -12.54 20.45 -4.98
CA GLY A 200 -13.84 21.02 -4.59
C GLY A 200 -15.05 20.15 -4.91
N TYR A 201 -14.85 18.96 -5.50
CA TYR A 201 -15.93 18.01 -5.80
C TYR A 201 -16.33 17.14 -4.60
N GLY A 202 -15.86 17.47 -3.40
CA GLY A 202 -16.05 16.65 -2.21
C GLY A 202 -17.51 16.42 -1.81
N ARG A 203 -18.47 17.26 -2.21
CA ARG A 203 -19.91 17.02 -1.94
C ARG A 203 -20.50 15.97 -2.88
N GLN A 204 -20.14 16.04 -4.16
CA GLN A 204 -20.59 15.15 -5.22
C GLN A 204 -20.06 13.72 -5.02
N LEU A 205 -18.86 13.59 -4.45
CA LEU A 205 -18.20 12.29 -4.26
C LEU A 205 -18.61 11.57 -2.95
N ARG A 206 -19.32 12.23 -2.03
CA ARG A 206 -19.74 11.62 -0.75
C ARG A 206 -20.44 10.27 -0.91
N PRO A 207 -21.32 10.04 -1.91
CA PRO A 207 -21.95 8.74 -2.12
C PRO A 207 -20.99 7.63 -2.54
N ILE A 208 -19.82 7.98 -3.10
CA ILE A 208 -18.80 7.02 -3.58
C ILE A 208 -17.83 6.63 -2.46
N ALA A 209 -17.64 7.50 -1.45
CA ALA A 209 -16.74 7.24 -0.33
C ALA A 209 -16.96 5.89 0.41
N PRO A 210 -18.20 5.39 0.62
CA PRO A 210 -18.42 4.07 1.20
C PRO A 210 -17.87 2.95 0.32
N LEU A 211 -18.01 3.03 -1.01
CA LEU A 211 -17.53 2.01 -1.95
C LEU A 211 -16.01 1.84 -1.85
N ILE A 212 -15.26 2.95 -1.76
CA ILE A 212 -13.81 2.91 -1.55
C ILE A 212 -13.47 2.21 -0.23
N THR A 213 -14.24 2.47 0.83
CA THR A 213 -14.02 1.81 2.12
C THR A 213 -14.33 0.32 2.05
N VAL A 214 -15.35 -0.09 1.30
CA VAL A 214 -15.66 -1.51 1.04
C VAL A 214 -14.52 -2.19 0.27
N LEU A 215 -13.97 -1.54 -0.75
CA LEU A 215 -12.80 -2.06 -1.48
C LEU A 215 -11.58 -2.23 -0.55
N GLN A 216 -11.33 -1.28 0.35
CA GLN A 216 -10.27 -1.40 1.37
C GLN A 216 -10.52 -2.56 2.32
N ILE A 217 -11.75 -2.78 2.78
CA ILE A 217 -12.08 -3.92 3.66
C ILE A 217 -11.92 -5.24 2.90
N ALA A 218 -12.37 -5.32 1.65
CA ALA A 218 -12.21 -6.50 0.80
C ALA A 218 -10.73 -6.85 0.60
N GLN A 219 -9.87 -5.83 0.40
CA GLN A 219 -8.43 -6.01 0.33
C GLN A 219 -7.87 -6.67 1.61
N MET A 220 -8.37 -6.32 2.79
CA MET A 220 -7.90 -6.93 4.05
C MET A 220 -8.31 -8.41 4.17
N VAL A 221 -9.50 -8.75 3.66
CA VAL A 221 -9.97 -10.14 3.63
C VAL A 221 -9.14 -10.98 2.67
N VAL A 222 -8.90 -10.48 1.45
CA VAL A 222 -8.06 -11.18 0.46
C VAL A 222 -6.63 -11.32 0.97
N GLY A 223 -6.05 -10.24 1.53
CA GLY A 223 -4.70 -10.29 2.08
C GLY A 223 -4.57 -11.28 3.24
N GLY A 224 -5.53 -11.29 4.17
CA GLY A 224 -5.57 -12.27 5.26
C GLY A 224 -5.72 -13.71 4.76
N PHE A 225 -6.53 -13.92 3.72
CA PHE A 225 -6.68 -15.24 3.09
C PHE A 225 -5.37 -15.75 2.48
N VAL A 226 -4.63 -14.91 1.76
CA VAL A 226 -3.32 -15.25 1.18
C VAL A 226 -2.33 -15.66 2.29
N GLU A 227 -2.32 -14.97 3.42
CA GLU A 227 -1.44 -15.30 4.53
C GLU A 227 -1.82 -16.61 5.22
N VAL A 228 -3.11 -16.84 5.45
CA VAL A 228 -3.60 -18.12 6.01
C VAL A 228 -3.31 -19.28 5.05
N TYR A 229 -3.50 -19.07 3.75
CA TYR A 229 -3.18 -20.06 2.72
C TYR A 229 -1.68 -20.40 2.72
N SER A 230 -0.81 -19.40 2.79
CA SER A 230 0.64 -19.60 2.87
C SER A 230 1.02 -20.38 4.13
N LEU A 231 0.48 -20.00 5.30
CA LEU A 231 0.71 -20.70 6.56
C LEU A 231 0.19 -22.14 6.53
N TYR A 232 -0.95 -22.37 5.88
CA TYR A 232 -1.50 -23.72 5.71
C TYR A 232 -0.53 -24.63 4.97
N TYR A 233 0.00 -24.18 3.83
CA TYR A 233 0.99 -24.95 3.07
C TYR A 233 2.31 -25.12 3.82
N ILE A 234 2.78 -24.11 4.56
CA ILE A 234 4.00 -24.22 5.36
C ILE A 234 3.90 -25.30 6.45
N TYR A 235 2.74 -25.40 7.11
CA TYR A 235 2.60 -26.24 8.32
C TYR A 235 1.90 -27.58 8.10
N PHE A 236 1.07 -27.71 7.06
CA PHE A 236 0.14 -28.84 6.92
C PHE A 236 0.27 -29.60 5.60
N THR A 237 1.14 -29.20 4.67
CA THR A 237 1.35 -29.91 3.41
C THR A 237 2.82 -30.27 3.22
N GLU A 238 3.09 -31.38 2.51
CA GLU A 238 4.45 -31.79 2.17
C GLU A 238 5.05 -30.94 1.05
N GLU A 239 4.21 -30.38 0.17
CA GLU A 239 4.62 -29.47 -0.90
C GLU A 239 5.25 -28.17 -0.35
N GLY A 240 4.84 -27.76 0.85
CA GLY A 240 5.33 -26.54 1.48
C GLY A 240 4.95 -25.27 0.70
N CYS A 241 5.55 -24.15 1.08
CA CYS A 241 5.41 -22.86 0.42
C CYS A 241 6.78 -22.17 0.36
N PRO A 242 7.68 -22.58 -0.55
CA PRO A 242 9.10 -22.21 -0.52
C PRO A 242 9.36 -20.71 -0.71
N GLY A 243 8.50 -20.00 -1.42
CA GLY A 243 8.56 -18.55 -1.59
C GLY A 243 7.96 -17.73 -0.44
N ALA A 244 7.45 -18.39 0.60
CA ALA A 244 6.89 -17.74 1.78
C ALA A 244 7.74 -18.03 3.03
N ASN A 245 7.73 -17.08 3.97
CA ASN A 245 8.39 -17.23 5.26
C ASN A 245 7.36 -17.21 6.38
N ALA A 246 7.40 -18.20 7.28
CA ALA A 246 6.39 -18.33 8.33
C ALA A 246 6.33 -17.12 9.28
N CYS A 247 7.47 -16.49 9.57
CA CYS A 247 7.50 -15.27 10.38
C CYS A 247 6.80 -14.13 9.65
N ASN A 248 7.16 -13.92 8.38
CA ASN A 248 6.54 -12.90 7.54
C ASN A 248 5.02 -13.11 7.45
N CYS A 249 4.56 -14.34 7.18
CA CYS A 249 3.15 -14.63 7.03
C CYS A 249 2.35 -14.42 8.33
N ARG A 250 2.92 -14.75 9.49
CA ARG A 250 2.28 -14.45 10.78
C ARG A 250 2.16 -12.95 11.03
N LEU A 251 3.21 -12.19 10.73
CA LEU A 251 3.21 -10.73 10.85
C LEU A 251 2.20 -10.09 9.88
N GLY A 252 2.16 -10.58 8.63
CA GLY A 252 1.22 -10.12 7.62
C GLY A 252 -0.22 -10.44 7.99
N PHE A 253 -0.50 -11.66 8.46
CA PHE A 253 -1.84 -12.02 8.96
C PHE A 253 -2.28 -11.12 10.10
N LEU A 254 -1.42 -10.89 11.10
CA LEU A 254 -1.72 -10.01 12.23
C LEU A 254 -2.01 -8.57 11.76
N MET A 255 -1.20 -8.07 10.82
CA MET A 255 -1.38 -6.76 10.21
C MET A 255 -2.74 -6.68 9.49
N TYR A 256 -3.05 -7.59 8.57
CA TYR A 256 -4.32 -7.59 7.82
C TYR A 256 -5.54 -7.78 8.73
N ALA A 257 -5.46 -8.63 9.74
CA ALA A 257 -6.52 -8.82 10.73
C ALA A 257 -6.78 -7.52 11.53
N SER A 258 -5.71 -6.83 11.95
CA SER A 258 -5.84 -5.56 12.66
C SER A 258 -6.47 -4.47 11.77
N TYR A 259 -6.10 -4.39 10.49
CA TYR A 259 -6.68 -3.44 9.55
C TYR A 259 -8.14 -3.77 9.27
N PHE A 260 -8.48 -5.03 9.04
CA PHE A 260 -9.87 -5.46 8.86
C PHE A 260 -10.75 -4.98 10.01
N PHE A 261 -10.31 -5.20 11.25
CA PHE A 261 -11.03 -4.73 12.44
C PHE A 261 -11.16 -3.20 12.48
N LEU A 262 -10.06 -2.47 12.29
CA LEU A 262 -10.03 -1.01 12.41
C LEU A 262 -10.83 -0.32 11.29
N PHE A 263 -10.74 -0.79 10.04
CA PHE A 263 -11.53 -0.29 8.92
C PHE A 263 -13.02 -0.63 9.09
N SER A 264 -13.34 -1.84 9.53
CA SER A 264 -14.75 -2.23 9.81
C SER A 264 -15.36 -1.37 10.92
N LYS A 265 -14.58 -1.11 11.98
CA LYS A 265 -14.99 -0.19 13.05
C LYS A 265 -15.21 1.23 12.52
N LEU A 266 -14.26 1.76 11.74
CA LEU A 266 -14.39 3.09 11.13
C LEU A 266 -15.63 3.18 10.23
N PHE A 267 -15.87 2.16 9.42
CA PHE A 267 -17.02 2.08 8.52
C PHE A 267 -18.34 2.07 9.31
N LYS A 268 -18.43 1.24 10.35
CA LYS A 268 -19.58 1.20 11.26
C LYS A 268 -19.80 2.57 11.90
N ASP A 269 -18.77 3.16 12.52
CA ASP A 269 -18.89 4.42 13.26
C ASP A 269 -19.28 5.59 12.33
N LYS A 270 -18.80 5.59 11.09
CA LYS A 270 -19.02 6.67 10.13
C LYS A 270 -20.36 6.59 9.40
N TYR A 271 -20.82 5.39 9.06
CA TYR A 271 -22.01 5.20 8.20
C TYR A 271 -23.24 4.69 8.96
N PHE A 272 -23.04 3.94 10.04
CA PHE A 272 -24.12 3.36 10.86
C PHE A 272 -24.14 3.90 12.30
N GLY A 273 -23.12 4.65 12.71
CA GLY A 273 -23.03 5.25 14.03
C GLY A 273 -24.05 6.39 14.23
N PRO A 274 -24.41 6.68 15.49
CA PRO A 274 -25.28 7.80 15.80
C PRO A 274 -24.66 9.10 15.28
N LYS A 275 -25.44 9.91 14.55
CA LYS A 275 -24.98 11.21 14.05
C LYS A 275 -24.54 12.05 15.25
N LYS A 276 -23.25 12.41 15.31
CA LYS A 276 -22.78 13.36 16.32
C LYS A 276 -23.61 14.65 16.20
N PRO A 277 -24.19 15.15 17.30
CA PRO A 277 -24.92 16.42 17.26
C PRO A 277 -23.99 17.50 16.71
N LYS A 278 -24.49 18.33 15.79
CA LYS A 278 -23.77 19.52 15.36
C LYS A 278 -23.46 20.32 16.63
N LYS A 279 -22.18 20.55 16.94
CA LYS A 279 -21.83 21.58 17.92
C LYS A 279 -22.36 22.88 17.35
N ASP A 280 -23.43 23.41 17.94
CA ASP A 280 -23.94 24.72 17.61
C ASP A 280 -22.78 25.71 17.75
N ALA A 281 -22.56 26.49 16.70
CA ALA A 281 -21.60 27.58 16.74
C ALA A 281 -22.01 28.49 17.91
N ILE A 282 -21.13 28.60 18.90
CA ILE A 282 -21.27 29.57 19.99
C ILE A 282 -21.36 30.94 19.30
N LYS A 283 -22.57 31.50 19.26
CA LYS A 283 -22.77 32.90 18.85
C LYS A 283 -21.93 33.76 19.79
N PRO A 284 -21.10 34.69 19.29
CA PRO A 284 -20.47 35.67 20.15
C PRO A 284 -21.56 36.40 20.91
N LYS A 285 -21.45 36.46 22.24
CA LYS A 285 -22.24 37.39 23.04
C LYS A 285 -21.79 38.79 22.64
N GLU A 286 -22.68 39.56 22.03
CA GLU A 286 -22.55 41.01 22.00
C GLU A 286 -22.61 41.51 23.45
N GLN A 287 -21.55 42.18 23.88
CA GLN A 287 -21.53 43.11 25.00
C GLN A 287 -20.86 44.39 24.50
#